data_AF-A0A382MTM4-F1
#
_entry.id   AF-A0A382MTM4-F1
#
_cell.length_a   1.000
_cell.length_b   1.000
_cell.length_c   1.000
_cell.angle_alpha   90.00
_cell.angle_beta   90.00
_cell.angle_gamma   90.00
#
_symmetry.space_group_name_H-M   'P 1'
#
loop_
_entity.id
_entity.type
_entity.pdbx_description
1 polymer ?
#
loop_
_entity_poly.entity_id
_entity_poly.type
_entity_poly.pdbx_seq_one_letter_code
_entity_poly.pdbx_strand_id
1 'polypeptide(L)' 'DLVNFAQTIEKVCVDTVESGSMTKDLAILISDKQEWQNTQDFLSTIDKNLQKSL' A
#
# COMPACT_ATOMS: atom_id res chain seq x y z
N ASP A 1 13.73 -16.72 -4.27
CA ASP A 1 14.36 -15.96 -5.37
C ASP A 1 14.07 -14.48 -5.28
N LEU A 2 15.07 -13.64 -5.55
CA LEU A 2 14.97 -12.18 -5.49
C LEU A 2 13.88 -11.61 -6.40
N VAL A 3 13.73 -12.18 -7.61
CA VAL A 3 12.73 -11.74 -8.60
C VAL A 3 11.32 -11.89 -8.05
N ASN A 4 11.01 -13.03 -7.42
CA ASN A 4 9.68 -13.27 -6.85
C ASN A 4 9.39 -12.30 -5.71
N PHE A 5 10.37 -12.04 -4.83
CA PHE A 5 10.20 -11.05 -3.76
C PHE A 5 9.91 -9.65 -4.30
N ALA A 6 10.66 -9.20 -5.32
CA ALA A 6 10.46 -7.90 -5.94
C ALA A 6 9.07 -7.77 -6.59
N GLN A 7 8.63 -8.80 -7.30
CA GLN A 7 7.28 -8.83 -7.89
C GLN A 7 6.19 -8.84 -6.83
N THR A 8 6.37 -9.59 -5.74
CA THR A 8 5.40 -9.64 -4.63
C THR A 8 5.27 -8.28 -3.94
N ILE A 9 6.37 -7.58 -3.64
CA ILE A 9 6.29 -6.29 -2.95
C ILE A 9 5.67 -5.20 -3.84
N GLU A 10 5.97 -5.18 -5.14
CA GLU A 10 5.31 -4.27 -6.09
C GLU A 10 3.80 -4.52 -6.14
N LYS A 11 3.39 -5.79 -6.24
CA LYS A 11 1.98 -6.17 -6.22
C LYS A 11 1.29 -5.78 -4.92
N VAL A 12 1.92 -6.03 -3.77
CA VAL A 12 1.38 -5.66 -2.45
C VAL A 12 1.15 -4.15 -2.34
N CYS A 13 2.07 -3.32 -2.85
CA CYS A 13 1.90 -1.86 -2.86
C CYS A 13 0.66 -1.44 -3.67
N VAL A 14 0.49 -2.00 -4.86
CA VAL A 14 -0.68 -1.73 -5.71
C VAL A 14 -1.97 -2.19 -5.05
N ASP A 15 -2.03 -3.45 -4.61
CA ASP A 15 -3.20 -4.04 -3.97
C ASP A 15 -3.59 -3.26 -2.68
N THR A 16 -2.60 -2.72 -1.95
CA THR A 16 -2.85 -1.90 -0.75
C THR A 16 -3.54 -0.57 -1.09
N VAL A 17 -3.10 0.12 -2.15
CA VAL A 17 -3.74 1.36 -2.62
C VAL A 17 -5.14 1.09 -3.17
N GLU A 18 -5.30 0.03 -3.97
CA GLU A 18 -6.60 -0.38 -4.52
C GLU A 18 -7.60 -0.80 -3.44
N SER A 19 -7.12 -1.28 -2.28
CA SER A 19 -7.95 -1.57 -1.10
C SER A 19 -8.38 -0.32 -0.32
N GLY A 20 -7.95 0.88 -0.73
CA GLY A 20 -8.30 2.16 -0.11
C GLY A 20 -7.30 2.65 0.94
N SER A 21 -6.22 1.90 1.21
CA SER A 21 -5.15 2.32 2.12
C SER A 21 -4.06 3.04 1.32
N MET A 22 -3.95 4.36 1.46
CA MET A 22 -3.00 5.18 0.70
C MET A 22 -2.57 6.43 1.45
N THR A 23 -1.52 7.10 0.98
CA THR A 23 -1.10 8.40 1.52
C THR A 23 -1.95 9.55 1.00
N LYS A 24 -1.85 10.69 1.69
CA LYS A 24 -2.62 11.91 1.40
C LYS A 24 -2.53 12.36 -0.06
N ASP A 25 -1.34 12.22 -0.64
CA ASP A 25 -1.00 12.66 -1.99
C ASP A 25 -1.87 11.95 -3.05
N LEU A 26 -2.10 10.65 -2.87
CA LEU A 26 -2.96 9.85 -3.74
C LEU A 26 -4.45 10.06 -3.42
N ALA A 27 -4.79 10.16 -2.13
CA ALA A 27 -6.17 10.33 -1.69
C ALA A 27 -6.82 11.62 -2.26
N ILE A 28 -6.07 12.72 -2.30
CA ILE A 28 -6.54 14.01 -2.85
C ILE A 28 -6.89 13.90 -4.35
N LEU A 29 -6.29 12.96 -5.09
CA LEU A 29 -6.61 12.73 -6.51
C LEU A 29 -7.96 12.02 -6.68
N ILE A 30 -8.46 11.33 -5.64
CA ILE A 30 -9.73 10.61 -5.65
C ILE A 30 -10.87 11.55 -5.22
N SER A 31 -10.77 12.13 -4.02
CA SER A 31 -11.74 13.11 -3.50
C SER A 31 -11.18 13.87 -2.29
N ASP A 32 -11.83 14.98 -1.95
CA ASP A 32 -11.54 15.79 -0.75
C ASP A 32 -11.87 15.08 0.57
N LYS A 33 -12.70 14.04 0.52
CA LYS A 33 -13.17 13.26 1.68
C LYS A 33 -12.50 11.90 1.82
N GLN A 34 -11.65 11.51 0.88
CA GLN A 34 -10.98 10.21 0.91
C GLN A 34 -10.05 10.14 2.14
N GLU A 35 -10.24 9.13 2.98
CA GLU A 35 -9.35 8.86 4.10
C GLU A 35 -7.97 8.44 3.62
N TRP A 36 -6.95 8.79 4.39
CA TRP A 36 -5.55 8.52 4.08
C TRP A 36 -4.77 8.18 5.35
N GLN A 37 -3.64 7.53 5.16
CA GLN A 37 -2.71 7.13 6.20
C GLN A 37 -1.47 8.02 6.18
N ASN A 38 -0.92 8.32 7.36
CA ASN A 38 0.42 8.89 7.42
C ASN A 38 1.46 7.85 6.96
N THR A 39 2.69 8.31 6.74
CA THR A 39 3.76 7.47 6.20
C THR A 39 3.99 6.18 6.99
N GLN A 40 3.95 6.22 8.33
CA GLN A 40 4.25 5.05 9.15
C GLN A 40 3.09 4.04 9.16
N ASP A 41 1.85 4.52 9.16
CA ASP A 41 0.67 3.66 9.09
C ASP A 41 0.57 2.95 7.73
N PHE A 42 0.92 3.65 6.64
CA PHE A 42 0.95 3.08 5.30
C PHE A 42 2.05 2.02 5.17
N LEU A 43 3.28 2.30 5.64
CA LEU A 43 4.37 1.31 5.67
C LEU A 43 4.01 0.09 6.54
N SER A 44 3.35 0.30 7.67
CA SER A 44 2.86 -0.79 8.53
C SER A 44 1.79 -1.65 7.85
N THR A 45 0.96 -1.04 7.00
CA THR A 45 -0.06 -1.76 6.21
C THR A 45 0.60 -2.60 5.12
N ILE A 46 1.57 -2.02 4.40
CA ILE A 46 2.38 -2.75 3.40
C ILE A 46 3.10 -3.94 4.04
N ASP A 47 3.77 -3.75 5.18
CA ASP A 47 4.49 -4.83 5.88
C ASP A 47 3.55 -5.98 6.28
N LYS A 48 2.39 -5.66 6.86
CA LYS A 48 1.37 -6.66 7.21
C LYS A 48 0.86 -7.43 5.99
N ASN A 49 0.70 -6.76 4.84
CA ASN A 49 0.25 -7.40 3.61
C ASN A 49 1.35 -8.25 2.98
N LEU A 50 2.59 -7.75 2.97
CA LEU A 50 3.75 -8.47 2.48
C LEU A 50 3.99 -9.77 3.27
N GLN A 51 3.88 -9.73 4.60
CA GLN A 51 4.01 -10.93 5.44
C GLN A 51 2.93 -11.99 5.18
N LYS A 52 1.76 -11.60 4.64
CA LYS A 52 0.70 -12.55 4.26
C LYS A 52 0.89 -13.13 2.85
N SER A 53 1.64 -12.44 2.01
CA SER A 53 1.85 -12.79 0.60
C SER A 53 3.15 -13.56 0.35
N LEU A 54 4.03 -13.65 1.35
CA LEU A 54 5.25 -14.47 1.37
C LEU A 54 5.00 -15.82 2.06
#